data_AF-A0A0H3I846-F1
#
_entry.id   AF-A0A0H3I846-F1
#
_cell.length_a   1.000
_cell.length_b   1.000
_cell.length_c   1.000
_cell.angle_alpha   90.00
_cell.angle_beta   90.00
_cell.angle_gamma   90.00
#
_symmetry.space_group_name_H-M   'P 1'
#
loop_
_entity.id
_entity.type
_entity.pdbx_description
1 polymer ?
#
loop_
_entity_poly.entity_id
_entity_poly.type
_entity_poly.pdbx_seq_one_letter_code
_entity_poly.pdbx_strand_id
1 'polypeptide(L)'
;MDTIILLKSQYPKHNKRINNHLNVISMPSKFLSTYVKNFQFFPKSAIYDDDAKYRISEFNRHVTTLYFIVRTKKACFVPSTFNVDLDYSFSGTIEIDSQKQCIQFSCVEMLYQEPYIQKNFSSCNDFAEYCMRQWKDPSRPYLTSRQKYADKALINLNKSTASKLVIECPVNYSITREHTSEIVLSPYQLINRTNGNYPSLLEIIYIGKSNDDTWRRIYNHNKWGLIEEHRDETEELLVYFLEIDKSSINDESYNGFRIIMRDESELSIEDATVATEAALINYFVKEKKFNGQHVGSDITKSDTIINKVRSHGYTDLVVECNLEGPFGVLGTEPTGFKRRHSVQYKL
;
A
#
# COMPACT_ATOMS: atom_id res chain seq x y z
N MET A 1 12.80 -28.94 -19.46
CA MET A 1 12.14 -29.25 -18.17
C MET A 1 10.85 -28.47 -18.16
N ASP A 2 9.74 -29.17 -18.30
CA ASP A 2 8.43 -28.53 -18.41
C ASP A 2 7.85 -28.36 -17.00
N THR A 3 7.51 -27.12 -16.65
CA THR A 3 6.94 -26.78 -15.33
C THR A 3 5.42 -26.80 -15.45
N ILE A 4 4.75 -27.58 -14.58
CA ILE A 4 3.29 -27.62 -14.51
C ILE A 4 2.85 -26.92 -13.22
N ILE A 5 2.12 -25.81 -13.34
CA ILE A 5 1.52 -25.08 -12.23
C ILE A 5 0.07 -25.56 -12.10
N LEU A 6 -0.28 -26.20 -10.98
CA LEU A 6 -1.64 -26.66 -10.71
C LEU A 6 -2.28 -25.75 -9.67
N LEU A 7 -3.29 -24.97 -10.09
CA LEU A 7 -4.21 -24.26 -9.21
C LEU A 7 -5.40 -25.18 -8.95
N LYS A 8 -5.62 -25.59 -7.69
CA LYS A 8 -6.68 -26.55 -7.40
C LYS A 8 -8.04 -25.86 -7.38
N SER A 9 -8.83 -26.04 -8.45
CA SER A 9 -10.28 -26.18 -8.31
C SER A 9 -10.60 -27.66 -8.04
N GLN A 10 -11.58 -27.88 -7.18
CA GLN A 10 -11.91 -29.17 -6.57
C GLN A 10 -12.08 -30.31 -7.59
N TYR A 11 -11.26 -31.37 -7.53
CA TYR A 11 -11.63 -32.69 -8.05
C TYR A 11 -11.01 -33.85 -7.25
N PRO A 12 -11.69 -35.02 -7.18
CA PRO A 12 -11.39 -36.09 -6.23
C PRO A 12 -10.37 -37.12 -6.75
N LYS A 13 -9.82 -37.84 -5.78
CA LYS A 13 -8.77 -38.87 -5.85
C LYS A 13 -9.09 -40.00 -6.83
N HIS A 14 -8.13 -40.33 -7.70
CA HIS A 14 -8.02 -41.68 -8.27
C HIS A 14 -6.62 -42.25 -8.06
N ASN A 15 -6.58 -43.41 -7.39
CA ASN A 15 -5.40 -44.27 -7.20
C ASN A 15 -5.09 -45.05 -8.49
N LYS A 16 -3.80 -45.14 -8.86
CA LYS A 16 -3.21 -46.32 -9.52
C LYS A 16 -1.70 -46.41 -9.23
N ARG A 17 -1.25 -47.60 -8.81
CA ARG A 17 0.15 -48.01 -8.58
C ARG A 17 0.90 -48.16 -9.91
N ILE A 18 2.14 -47.65 -10.02
CA ILE A 18 3.20 -48.14 -10.93
C ILE A 18 4.60 -47.99 -10.26
N ASN A 19 5.49 -48.90 -10.65
CA ASN A 19 6.76 -49.40 -10.12
C ASN A 19 7.92 -48.44 -9.77
N ASN A 20 8.76 -48.99 -8.88
CA ASN A 20 10.08 -48.53 -8.43
C ASN A 20 11.09 -48.33 -9.57
N HIS A 21 11.53 -47.09 -9.76
CA HIS A 21 12.91 -46.77 -10.08
C HIS A 21 13.39 -45.74 -9.06
N LEU A 22 14.65 -45.89 -8.62
CA LEU A 22 15.34 -45.00 -7.69
C LEU A 22 15.39 -43.58 -8.25
N ASN A 23 14.33 -42.82 -8.02
CA ASN A 23 14.35 -41.38 -8.13
C ASN A 23 15.01 -40.84 -6.86
N VAL A 24 15.97 -39.95 -7.03
CA VAL A 24 16.39 -39.06 -5.94
C VAL A 24 15.11 -38.34 -5.50
N ILE A 25 14.51 -38.81 -4.41
CA ILE A 25 13.38 -38.14 -3.77
C ILE A 25 13.98 -36.86 -3.21
N SER A 26 13.91 -35.76 -3.97
CA SER A 26 14.03 -34.44 -3.36
C SER A 26 12.94 -34.40 -2.30
N MET A 27 13.31 -34.20 -1.03
CA MET A 27 12.30 -34.05 0.01
C MET A 27 11.32 -32.96 -0.42
N PRO A 28 10.01 -33.20 -0.32
CA PRO A 28 9.01 -32.20 -0.70
C PRO A 28 9.30 -30.93 0.08
N SER A 29 9.51 -29.82 -0.62
CA SER A 29 9.68 -28.51 0.01
C SER A 29 8.30 -27.87 0.16
N LYS A 30 7.96 -27.53 1.40
CA LYS A 30 6.70 -26.86 1.77
C LYS A 30 7.04 -25.44 2.19
N PHE A 31 6.67 -24.46 1.37
CA PHE A 31 6.96 -23.04 1.60
C PHE A 31 5.74 -22.38 2.24
N LEU A 32 5.95 -21.63 3.31
CA LEU A 32 4.99 -20.62 3.73
C LEU A 32 5.24 -19.40 2.86
N SER A 33 4.26 -19.03 2.03
CA SER A 33 4.31 -17.82 1.23
C SER A 33 3.33 -16.80 1.79
N THR A 34 3.84 -15.66 2.27
CA THR A 34 3.00 -14.52 2.64
C THR A 34 3.22 -13.37 1.69
N TYR A 35 2.16 -12.59 1.45
CA TYR A 35 2.27 -11.39 0.64
C TYR A 35 1.44 -10.24 1.22
N VAL A 36 1.99 -9.02 1.16
CA VAL A 36 1.20 -7.80 1.40
C VAL A 36 0.26 -7.61 0.22
N LYS A 37 -1.05 -7.77 0.49
CA LYS A 37 -2.11 -7.74 -0.52
C LYS A 37 -2.59 -6.33 -0.78
N ASN A 38 -2.85 -5.58 0.28
CA ASN A 38 -3.37 -4.22 0.24
C ASN A 38 -2.69 -3.39 1.32
N PHE A 39 -2.64 -2.08 1.12
CA PHE A 39 -2.19 -1.15 2.15
C PHE A 39 -2.92 0.19 2.08
N GLN A 40 -2.95 0.88 3.21
CA GLN A 40 -3.36 2.28 3.33
C GLN A 40 -2.34 3.02 4.18
N PHE A 41 -2.24 4.33 4.02
CA PHE A 41 -1.28 5.11 4.79
C PHE A 41 -1.82 6.48 5.18
N PHE A 42 -1.28 6.99 6.28
CA PHE A 42 -1.62 8.31 6.80
C PHE A 42 -0.35 8.99 7.32
N PRO A 43 -0.21 10.31 7.15
CA PRO A 43 0.70 11.08 7.99
C PRO A 43 0.41 10.81 9.47
N LYS A 44 1.43 10.81 10.33
CA LYS A 44 1.22 10.59 11.77
C LYS A 44 0.22 11.60 12.34
N SER A 45 0.33 12.87 11.95
CA SER A 45 -0.59 13.94 12.37
C SER A 45 -2.07 13.58 12.10
N ALA A 46 -2.35 12.91 10.98
CA ALA A 46 -3.68 12.49 10.57
C ALA A 46 -4.28 11.35 11.42
N ILE A 47 -3.50 10.73 12.30
CA ILE A 47 -3.95 9.70 13.24
C ILE A 47 -4.49 10.33 14.54
N TYR A 48 -4.03 11.56 14.85
CA TYR A 48 -4.30 12.27 16.10
C TYR A 48 -5.15 13.52 15.92
N ASP A 49 -5.47 13.92 14.70
CA ASP A 49 -6.32 15.08 14.46
C ASP A 49 -7.80 14.79 14.77
N ASP A 50 -8.59 15.86 14.91
CA ASP A 50 -10.01 15.77 15.26
C ASP A 50 -10.83 14.99 14.22
N ASP A 51 -10.32 14.92 12.99
CA ASP A 51 -10.92 14.22 11.86
C ASP A 51 -10.51 12.74 11.77
N ALA A 52 -9.60 12.27 12.64
CA ALA A 52 -9.12 10.89 12.66
C ALA A 52 -10.27 9.88 12.68
N LYS A 53 -11.34 10.16 13.44
CA LYS A 53 -12.54 9.31 13.53
C LYS A 53 -13.23 9.05 12.19
N TYR A 54 -13.12 9.97 11.23
CA TYR A 54 -13.70 9.83 9.89
C TYR A 54 -12.77 9.08 8.92
N ARG A 55 -11.49 8.90 9.28
CA ARG A 55 -10.50 8.16 8.49
C ARG A 55 -10.35 6.71 8.96
N ILE A 56 -10.75 6.42 10.20
CA ILE A 56 -10.80 5.06 10.72
C ILE A 56 -11.79 4.24 9.90
N SER A 57 -11.30 3.19 9.25
CA SER A 57 -12.13 2.25 8.51
C SER A 57 -12.00 0.82 9.06
N GLU A 58 -12.89 -0.08 8.64
CA GLU A 58 -12.77 -1.51 8.94
C GLU A 58 -11.41 -2.07 8.53
N PHE A 59 -10.82 -1.54 7.45
CA PHE A 59 -9.51 -1.96 6.96
C PHE A 59 -8.42 -1.76 8.03
N ASN A 60 -8.27 -0.54 8.54
CA ASN A 60 -7.19 -0.18 9.48
C ASN A 60 -7.43 -0.70 10.90
N ARG A 61 -8.67 -1.08 11.23
CA ARG A 61 -8.98 -1.69 12.52
C ARG A 61 -8.77 -3.20 12.46
N HIS A 62 -9.44 -3.88 11.55
CA HIS A 62 -9.69 -5.33 11.65
C HIS A 62 -9.13 -6.16 10.49
N VAL A 63 -8.86 -5.55 9.33
CA VAL A 63 -8.28 -6.29 8.19
C VAL A 63 -6.76 -6.30 8.27
N THR A 64 -6.15 -5.18 8.65
CA THR A 64 -4.69 -5.03 8.68
C THR A 64 -4.11 -5.70 9.91
N THR A 65 -3.05 -6.49 9.72
CA THR A 65 -2.35 -7.18 10.82
C THR A 65 -0.90 -6.71 10.99
N LEU A 66 -0.37 -5.99 10.01
CA LEU A 66 0.95 -5.36 10.03
C LEU A 66 0.83 -3.85 9.88
N TYR A 67 1.79 -3.13 10.45
CA TYR A 67 1.97 -1.71 10.22
C TYR A 67 3.44 -1.32 10.13
N PHE A 68 3.74 -0.33 9.29
CA PHE A 68 5.07 0.28 9.23
C PHE A 68 5.00 1.72 9.73
N ILE A 69 6.02 2.15 10.46
CA ILE A 69 6.31 3.56 10.68
C ILE A 69 7.49 3.91 9.79
N VAL A 70 7.25 4.89 8.93
CA VAL A 70 8.17 5.28 7.87
C VAL A 70 8.53 6.74 8.04
N ARG A 71 9.83 7.00 8.06
CA ARG A 71 10.41 8.34 8.09
C ARG A 71 10.60 8.84 6.67
N THR A 72 10.28 10.11 6.45
CA THR A 72 10.41 10.77 5.15
C THR A 72 10.86 12.20 5.28
N LYS A 73 11.46 12.75 4.22
CA LYS A 73 11.54 14.20 4.09
C LYS A 73 10.15 14.79 4.00
N LYS A 74 9.96 15.94 4.65
CA LYS A 74 8.70 16.66 4.67
C LYS A 74 8.38 17.15 3.26
N ALA A 75 7.19 16.80 2.79
CA ALA A 75 6.68 17.26 1.52
C ALA A 75 5.71 18.41 1.75
N CYS A 76 5.85 19.47 0.97
CA CYS A 76 5.04 20.67 1.09
C CYS A 76 4.43 21.03 -0.26
N PHE A 77 3.15 21.38 -0.27
CA PHE A 77 2.60 22.14 -1.38
C PHE A 77 3.18 23.54 -1.44
N VAL A 78 3.26 24.09 -2.65
CA VAL A 78 3.38 25.53 -2.88
C VAL A 78 2.03 26.02 -3.44
N PRO A 79 1.03 26.32 -2.59
CA PRO A 79 -0.37 26.48 -3.04
C PRO A 79 -0.56 27.52 -4.14
N SER A 80 0.19 28.62 -4.09
CA SER A 80 0.14 29.69 -5.09
C SER A 80 0.55 29.27 -6.51
N THR A 81 1.19 28.11 -6.66
CA THR A 81 1.57 27.57 -7.97
C THR A 81 0.51 26.67 -8.58
N PHE A 82 -0.51 26.28 -7.81
CA PHE A 82 -1.52 25.39 -8.34
C PHE A 82 -2.49 26.14 -9.25
N ASN A 83 -2.85 25.51 -10.37
CA ASN A 83 -3.87 26.01 -11.29
C ASN A 83 -4.74 24.87 -11.80
N VAL A 84 -5.92 25.24 -12.28
CA VAL A 84 -6.82 24.33 -13.00
C VAL A 84 -6.35 24.29 -14.45
N ASP A 85 -6.16 23.09 -14.98
CA ASP A 85 -5.81 22.84 -16.36
C ASP A 85 -7.03 22.33 -17.16
N LEU A 86 -6.85 22.18 -18.46
CA LEU A 86 -7.80 21.44 -19.29
C LEU A 86 -7.82 19.96 -18.90
N ASP A 87 -8.82 19.25 -19.42
CA ASP A 87 -8.97 17.79 -19.24
C ASP A 87 -9.09 17.33 -17.77
N TYR A 88 -9.87 18.08 -16.98
CA TYR A 88 -10.20 17.72 -15.60
C TYR A 88 -8.97 17.61 -14.67
N SER A 89 -7.90 18.33 -14.99
CA SER A 89 -6.62 18.22 -14.28
C SER A 89 -6.23 19.49 -13.56
N PHE A 90 -5.30 19.34 -12.63
CA PHE A 90 -4.63 20.40 -11.92
C PHE A 90 -3.15 20.19 -12.07
N SER A 91 -2.40 21.27 -12.20
CA SER A 91 -0.95 21.26 -12.05
C SER A 91 -0.52 22.20 -10.95
N GLY A 92 0.67 21.97 -10.41
CA GLY A 92 1.27 22.80 -9.39
C GLY A 92 2.59 22.22 -8.91
N THR A 93 3.14 22.80 -7.85
CA THR A 93 4.45 22.42 -7.32
C THR A 93 4.33 21.77 -5.94
N ILE A 94 5.01 20.64 -5.78
CA ILE A 94 5.38 20.07 -4.48
C ILE A 94 6.86 20.32 -4.27
N GLU A 95 7.23 20.75 -3.07
CA GLU A 95 8.61 20.87 -2.61
C GLU A 95 8.93 19.75 -1.62
N ILE A 96 10.05 19.06 -1.83
CA ILE A 96 10.56 18.02 -0.93
C ILE A 96 12.07 18.16 -0.85
N ASP A 97 12.60 18.28 0.37
CA ASP A 97 14.06 18.47 0.60
C ASP A 97 14.64 19.63 -0.22
N SER A 98 13.93 20.76 -0.24
CA SER A 98 14.23 21.95 -1.07
C SER A 98 14.21 21.74 -2.58
N GLN A 99 13.87 20.54 -3.06
CA GLN A 99 13.66 20.26 -4.48
C GLN A 99 12.21 20.49 -4.86
N LYS A 100 11.99 21.32 -5.87
CA LYS A 100 10.66 21.61 -6.41
C LYS A 100 10.36 20.70 -7.58
N GLN A 101 9.20 20.07 -7.55
CA GLN A 101 8.71 19.21 -8.62
C GLN A 101 7.32 19.66 -9.07
N CYS A 102 7.17 19.87 -10.38
CA CYS A 102 5.87 20.07 -10.98
C CYS A 102 5.13 18.74 -11.01
N ILE A 103 3.89 18.75 -10.54
CA ILE A 103 2.99 17.60 -10.57
C ILE A 103 1.74 17.97 -11.36
N GLN A 104 1.14 16.95 -11.97
CA GLN A 104 -0.18 17.05 -12.59
C GLN A 104 -1.02 15.87 -12.10
N PHE A 105 -2.29 16.13 -11.76
CA PHE A 105 -3.22 15.12 -11.29
C PHE A 105 -4.65 15.48 -11.65
N SER A 106 -5.56 14.50 -11.64
CA SER A 106 -6.99 14.71 -11.88
C SER A 106 -7.81 14.27 -10.67
N CYS A 107 -8.54 15.19 -10.04
CA CYS A 107 -9.51 14.84 -9.00
C CYS A 107 -10.60 13.89 -9.53
N VAL A 108 -10.92 13.97 -10.82
CA VAL A 108 -11.94 13.12 -11.45
C VAL A 108 -11.45 11.68 -11.54
N GLU A 109 -10.20 11.47 -11.96
CA GLU A 109 -9.57 10.14 -11.92
C GLU A 109 -9.49 9.61 -10.49
N MET A 110 -9.16 10.46 -9.51
CA MET A 110 -9.10 10.07 -8.11
C MET A 110 -10.45 9.57 -7.59
N LEU A 111 -11.53 10.28 -7.90
CA LEU A 111 -12.90 9.87 -7.54
C LEU A 111 -13.34 8.61 -8.30
N TYR A 112 -13.02 8.52 -9.60
CA TYR A 112 -13.37 7.36 -10.42
C TYR A 112 -12.71 6.06 -9.94
N GLN A 113 -11.61 6.11 -9.18
CA GLN A 113 -10.99 4.92 -8.60
C GLN A 113 -11.83 4.26 -7.49
N GLU A 114 -12.87 4.93 -6.99
CA GLU A 114 -13.77 4.35 -6.00
C GLU A 114 -14.59 3.20 -6.59
N PRO A 115 -14.58 1.99 -5.98
CA PRO A 115 -15.23 0.81 -6.56
C PRO A 115 -16.73 0.99 -6.83
N TYR A 116 -17.44 1.77 -6.01
CA TYR A 116 -18.87 2.04 -6.22
C TYR A 116 -19.12 2.99 -7.40
N ILE A 117 -18.16 3.84 -7.77
CA ILE A 117 -18.25 4.68 -8.98
C ILE A 117 -17.96 3.82 -10.21
N GLN A 118 -16.89 3.00 -10.19
CA GLN A 118 -16.53 2.13 -11.33
C GLN A 118 -17.63 1.14 -11.71
N LYS A 119 -18.45 0.70 -10.75
CA LYS A 119 -19.60 -0.17 -11.03
C LYS A 119 -20.67 0.48 -11.91
N ASN A 120 -20.76 1.80 -11.92
CA ASN A 120 -21.82 2.55 -12.59
C ASN A 120 -21.37 3.22 -13.90
N PHE A 121 -20.06 3.25 -14.18
CA PHE A 121 -19.50 3.96 -15.33
C PHE A 121 -18.45 3.11 -16.03
N SER A 122 -18.48 3.13 -17.38
CA SER A 122 -17.57 2.29 -18.18
C SER A 122 -16.16 2.88 -18.32
N SER A 123 -16.03 4.18 -18.12
CA SER A 123 -14.76 4.90 -18.15
C SER A 123 -14.78 6.15 -17.25
N CYS A 124 -13.59 6.65 -16.93
CA CYS A 124 -13.42 7.92 -16.21
C CYS A 124 -14.06 9.09 -16.99
N ASN A 125 -13.94 9.10 -18.31
CA ASN A 125 -14.55 10.12 -19.16
C ASN A 125 -16.08 10.08 -19.10
N ASP A 126 -16.69 8.89 -19.15
CA ASP A 126 -18.15 8.77 -19.05
C ASP A 126 -18.67 9.31 -17.72
N PHE A 127 -17.96 9.01 -16.63
CA PHE A 127 -18.23 9.54 -15.29
C PHE A 127 -18.11 11.08 -15.26
N ALA A 128 -17.03 11.64 -15.79
CA ALA A 128 -16.80 13.07 -15.85
C ALA A 128 -17.92 13.79 -16.62
N GLU A 129 -18.24 13.28 -17.82
CA GLU A 129 -19.31 13.82 -18.68
C GLU A 129 -20.67 13.75 -17.99
N TYR A 130 -20.98 12.63 -17.33
CA TYR A 130 -22.23 12.48 -16.59
C TYR A 130 -22.38 13.53 -15.47
N CYS A 131 -21.35 13.72 -14.66
CA CYS A 131 -21.38 14.72 -13.59
C CYS A 131 -21.49 16.15 -14.16
N MET A 132 -20.66 16.47 -15.16
CA MET A 132 -20.61 17.83 -15.70
C MET A 132 -21.83 18.22 -16.55
N ARG A 133 -22.62 17.27 -17.06
CA ARG A 133 -23.91 17.55 -17.71
C ARG A 133 -24.92 18.27 -16.81
N GLN A 134 -24.81 18.08 -15.49
CA GLN A 134 -25.69 18.71 -14.51
C GLN A 134 -25.39 20.22 -14.36
N TRP A 135 -24.18 20.63 -14.72
CA TRP A 135 -23.72 22.01 -14.69
C TRP A 135 -24.11 22.72 -15.99
N LYS A 136 -25.28 23.39 -15.97
CA LYS A 136 -25.76 24.20 -17.08
C LYS A 136 -25.44 25.67 -16.83
N ASP A 137 -24.86 26.32 -17.84
CA ASP A 137 -24.69 27.77 -17.88
C ASP A 137 -25.58 28.32 -19.01
N PRO A 138 -26.75 28.92 -18.69
CA PRO A 138 -27.64 29.47 -19.70
C PRO A 138 -26.99 30.57 -20.56
N SER A 139 -25.98 31.26 -20.03
CA SER A 139 -25.25 32.30 -20.77
C SER A 139 -24.24 31.72 -21.76
N ARG A 140 -23.77 30.49 -21.52
CA ARG A 140 -22.76 29.79 -22.33
C ARG A 140 -23.17 28.32 -22.56
N PRO A 141 -24.27 28.06 -23.28
CA PRO A 141 -24.83 26.71 -23.42
C PRO A 141 -23.96 25.75 -24.25
N TYR A 142 -23.03 26.29 -25.03
CA TYR A 142 -22.14 25.55 -25.93
C TYR A 142 -20.86 25.02 -25.26
N LEU A 143 -20.63 25.30 -23.98
CA LEU A 143 -19.44 24.82 -23.28
C LEU A 143 -19.44 23.29 -23.19
N THR A 144 -18.31 22.70 -23.55
CA THR A 144 -18.03 21.28 -23.31
C THR A 144 -17.90 21.02 -21.80
N SER A 145 -18.08 19.76 -21.38
CA SER A 145 -17.92 19.36 -19.97
C SER A 145 -16.54 19.72 -19.40
N ARG A 146 -15.49 19.61 -20.22
CA ARG A 146 -14.12 20.01 -19.86
C ARG A 146 -14.00 21.51 -19.60
N GLN A 147 -14.59 22.34 -20.47
CA GLN A 147 -14.60 23.79 -20.28
C GLN A 147 -15.44 24.19 -19.06
N LYS A 148 -16.60 23.54 -18.86
CA LYS A 148 -17.41 23.74 -17.65
C LYS A 148 -16.64 23.39 -16.39
N TYR A 149 -15.84 22.34 -16.42
CA TYR A 149 -15.00 21.95 -15.29
C TYR A 149 -13.95 23.00 -15.02
N ALA A 150 -13.20 23.43 -16.04
CA ALA A 150 -12.17 24.46 -15.91
C ALA A 150 -12.72 25.79 -15.36
N ASP A 151 -13.95 26.15 -15.75
CA ASP A 151 -14.65 27.36 -15.26
C ASP A 151 -15.14 27.26 -13.81
N LYS A 152 -15.34 26.05 -13.29
CA LYS A 152 -16.01 25.81 -11.99
C LYS A 152 -15.09 25.25 -10.93
N ALA A 153 -14.06 24.51 -11.32
CA ALA A 153 -13.06 24.03 -10.41
C ALA A 153 -12.21 25.19 -9.91
N LEU A 154 -11.83 25.15 -8.64
CA LEU A 154 -11.02 26.20 -8.02
C LEU A 154 -10.11 25.59 -6.95
N ILE A 155 -8.91 26.14 -6.80
CA ILE A 155 -8.09 25.91 -5.62
C ILE A 155 -8.44 26.98 -4.58
N ASN A 156 -8.93 26.55 -3.42
CA ASN A 156 -9.23 27.44 -2.32
C ASN A 156 -7.92 27.81 -1.59
N LEU A 157 -7.24 28.83 -2.09
CA LEU A 157 -5.94 29.28 -1.55
C LEU A 157 -6.02 29.73 -0.08
N ASN A 158 -7.18 30.23 0.36
CA ASN A 158 -7.38 30.67 1.75
C ASN A 158 -7.42 29.49 2.74
N LYS A 159 -7.89 28.32 2.29
CA LYS A 159 -7.95 27.10 3.10
C LYS A 159 -6.76 26.16 2.86
N SER A 160 -5.98 26.41 1.81
CA SER A 160 -4.82 25.60 1.44
C SER A 160 -3.58 26.05 2.22
N THR A 161 -2.75 25.10 2.60
CA THR A 161 -1.50 25.29 3.34
C THR A 161 -0.40 24.42 2.73
N ALA A 162 0.82 24.51 3.26
CA ALA A 162 1.91 23.63 2.86
C ALA A 162 1.58 22.14 3.05
N SER A 163 0.76 21.76 4.04
CA SER A 163 0.41 20.37 4.31
C SER A 163 -0.89 19.90 3.67
N LYS A 164 -1.66 20.82 3.07
CA LYS A 164 -3.04 20.55 2.65
C LYS A 164 -3.44 21.40 1.45
N LEU A 165 -3.88 20.77 0.37
CA LEU A 165 -4.48 21.43 -0.79
C LEU A 165 -6.00 21.27 -0.74
N VAL A 166 -6.74 22.37 -0.81
CA VAL A 166 -8.21 22.37 -0.79
C VAL A 166 -8.72 22.75 -2.17
N ILE A 167 -9.49 21.84 -2.77
CA ILE A 167 -9.97 21.95 -4.14
C ILE A 167 -11.49 21.94 -4.13
N GLU A 168 -12.11 22.97 -4.67
CA GLU A 168 -13.53 22.99 -4.99
C GLU A 168 -13.72 22.21 -6.30
N CYS A 169 -14.25 20.99 -6.19
CA CYS A 169 -14.37 20.08 -7.33
C CYS A 169 -15.83 19.92 -7.75
N PRO A 170 -16.25 20.43 -8.93
CA PRO A 170 -17.64 20.36 -9.37
C PRO A 170 -18.13 18.93 -9.63
N VAL A 171 -17.23 17.98 -9.89
CA VAL A 171 -17.57 16.56 -10.02
C VAL A 171 -17.93 15.96 -8.65
N ASN A 172 -17.20 16.33 -7.59
CA ASN A 172 -17.51 15.89 -6.23
C ASN A 172 -18.89 16.39 -5.79
N TYR A 173 -19.23 17.64 -6.11
CA TYR A 173 -20.56 18.21 -5.87
C TYR A 173 -21.68 17.36 -6.48
N SER A 174 -21.51 16.94 -7.73
CA SER A 174 -22.52 16.13 -8.42
C SER A 174 -22.73 14.75 -7.79
N ILE A 175 -21.74 14.25 -7.05
CA ILE A 175 -21.83 12.99 -6.30
C ILE A 175 -22.53 13.20 -4.96
N THR A 176 -22.05 14.17 -4.16
CA THR A 176 -22.54 14.37 -2.79
C THR A 176 -23.84 15.15 -2.72
N ARG A 177 -24.13 15.99 -3.72
CA ARG A 177 -25.20 17.00 -3.74
C ARG A 177 -25.12 18.00 -2.59
N GLU A 178 -23.94 18.16 -1.98
CA GLU A 178 -23.70 19.07 -0.87
C GLU A 178 -23.05 20.37 -1.36
N HIS A 179 -23.48 21.52 -0.82
CA HIS A 179 -23.00 22.86 -1.19
C HIS A 179 -21.50 23.12 -0.93
N THR A 180 -20.80 22.23 -0.24
CA THR A 180 -19.40 22.37 0.15
C THR A 180 -18.56 21.17 -0.28
N SER A 181 -18.57 20.84 -1.58
CA SER A 181 -17.85 19.68 -2.11
C SER A 181 -16.36 19.94 -2.31
N GLU A 182 -15.67 20.21 -1.19
CA GLU A 182 -14.23 20.37 -1.15
C GLU A 182 -13.56 18.99 -1.14
N ILE A 183 -12.51 18.84 -1.95
CA ILE A 183 -11.57 17.73 -1.85
C ILE A 183 -10.35 18.27 -1.12
N VAL A 184 -9.97 17.57 -0.05
CA VAL A 184 -8.80 17.92 0.76
C VAL A 184 -7.72 16.88 0.49
N LEU A 185 -6.59 17.34 -0.07
CA LEU A 185 -5.47 16.48 -0.41
C LEU A 185 -4.25 16.79 0.46
N SER A 186 -3.50 15.75 0.84
CA SER A 186 -2.16 15.87 1.39
C SER A 186 -1.10 15.70 0.29
N PRO A 187 0.12 16.25 0.45
CA PRO A 187 1.17 16.09 -0.56
C PRO A 187 1.51 14.61 -0.79
N TYR A 188 1.50 13.80 0.26
CA TYR A 188 1.78 12.36 0.19
C TYR A 188 0.73 11.58 -0.63
N GLN A 189 -0.53 11.99 -0.61
CA GLN A 189 -1.55 11.38 -1.46
C GLN A 189 -1.26 11.59 -2.95
N LEU A 190 -0.69 12.73 -3.32
CA LEU A 190 -0.33 13.02 -4.70
C LEU A 190 0.99 12.36 -5.11
N ILE A 191 2.02 12.42 -4.25
CA ILE A 191 3.31 11.74 -4.50
C ILE A 191 3.11 10.24 -4.75
N ASN A 192 2.19 9.58 -4.02
CA ASN A 192 1.90 8.16 -4.24
C ASN A 192 1.14 7.87 -5.54
N ARG A 193 0.56 8.89 -6.19
CA ARG A 193 -0.22 8.77 -7.43
C ARG A 193 0.55 9.25 -8.67
N THR A 194 1.64 9.98 -8.50
CA THR A 194 2.42 10.56 -9.60
C THR A 194 3.75 9.84 -9.80
N ASN A 195 4.13 9.57 -11.05
CA ASN A 195 5.40 8.93 -11.43
C ASN A 195 6.62 9.87 -11.31
N GLY A 196 6.69 10.69 -10.26
CA GLY A 196 7.81 11.60 -10.01
C GLY A 196 9.07 10.84 -9.58
N ASN A 197 10.24 11.34 -9.98
CA ASN A 197 11.51 10.87 -9.44
C ASN A 197 11.74 11.56 -8.09
N TYR A 198 11.17 10.99 -7.04
CA TYR A 198 11.33 11.53 -5.70
C TYR A 198 12.57 10.92 -5.03
N PRO A 199 13.58 11.72 -4.66
CA PRO A 199 14.81 11.20 -4.08
C PRO A 199 14.51 10.44 -2.79
N SER A 200 14.95 9.17 -2.71
CA SER A 200 15.01 8.27 -1.53
C SER A 200 14.15 8.71 -0.34
N LEU A 201 12.85 8.89 -0.57
CA LEU A 201 12.02 9.64 0.36
C LEU A 201 11.73 8.87 1.64
N LEU A 202 11.86 7.55 1.63
CA LEU A 202 11.22 6.72 2.63
C LEU A 202 12.22 5.80 3.28
N GLU A 203 12.18 5.76 4.60
CA GLU A 203 12.93 4.82 5.41
C GLU A 203 11.96 4.15 6.38
N ILE A 204 11.83 2.81 6.28
CA ILE A 204 11.08 2.06 7.29
C ILE A 204 11.93 1.99 8.56
N ILE A 205 11.51 2.72 9.59
CA ILE A 205 12.19 2.78 10.88
C ILE A 205 11.61 1.79 11.88
N TYR A 206 10.35 1.41 11.68
CA TYR A 206 9.69 0.42 12.53
C TYR A 206 8.70 -0.43 11.75
N ILE A 207 8.68 -1.71 12.07
CA ILE A 207 7.64 -2.64 11.66
C ILE A 207 7.03 -3.25 12.91
N GLY A 208 5.70 -3.27 12.97
CA GLY A 208 4.97 -3.90 14.05
C GLY A 208 3.78 -4.69 13.54
N LYS A 209 3.21 -5.50 14.44
CA LYS A 209 1.98 -6.24 14.22
C LYS A 209 0.89 -5.92 15.24
N SER A 210 -0.34 -6.27 14.89
CA SER A 210 -1.51 -6.27 15.78
C SER A 210 -2.48 -7.36 15.34
N ASN A 211 -3.03 -8.09 16.31
CA ASN A 211 -4.05 -9.13 16.06
C ASN A 211 -5.49 -8.62 16.31
N ASP A 212 -5.63 -7.42 16.89
CA ASP A 212 -6.93 -6.86 17.30
C ASP A 212 -7.30 -5.62 16.47
N ASP A 213 -6.90 -4.44 16.95
CA ASP A 213 -7.22 -3.14 16.40
C ASP A 213 -5.90 -2.41 16.10
N THR A 214 -5.48 -2.49 14.83
CA THR A 214 -4.18 -1.96 14.40
C THR A 214 -4.11 -0.44 14.55
N TRP A 215 -5.21 0.27 14.28
CA TRP A 215 -5.32 1.70 14.56
C TRP A 215 -5.12 2.01 16.04
N ARG A 216 -5.81 1.32 16.94
CA ARG A 216 -5.66 1.50 18.40
C ARG A 216 -4.23 1.18 18.87
N ARG A 217 -3.60 0.14 18.31
CA ARG A 217 -2.21 -0.25 18.61
C ARG A 217 -1.24 0.86 18.21
N ILE A 218 -1.43 1.44 17.03
CA ILE A 218 -0.66 2.59 16.54
C ILE A 218 -0.90 3.83 17.40
N TYR A 219 -2.15 4.15 17.69
CA TYR A 219 -2.50 5.35 18.48
C TYR A 219 -1.80 5.33 19.85
N ASN A 220 -1.76 4.16 20.49
CA ASN A 220 -1.15 3.94 21.81
C ASN A 220 0.28 3.39 21.73
N HIS A 221 0.99 3.59 20.62
CA HIS A 221 2.30 2.97 20.42
C HIS A 221 3.34 3.54 21.41
N ASN A 222 3.89 2.68 22.27
CA ASN A 222 4.78 3.08 23.36
C ASN A 222 6.13 3.63 22.93
N LYS A 223 6.51 3.48 21.64
CA LYS A 223 7.77 4.03 21.10
C LYS A 223 7.62 5.40 20.46
N TRP A 224 6.43 6.02 20.48
CA TRP A 224 6.26 7.34 19.85
C TRP A 224 7.20 8.40 20.41
N GLY A 225 7.39 8.46 21.73
CA GLY A 225 8.34 9.40 22.34
C GLY A 225 9.74 9.24 21.77
N LEU A 226 10.27 8.02 21.79
CA LEU A 226 11.60 7.72 21.26
C LEU A 226 11.72 7.99 19.74
N ILE A 227 10.69 7.67 18.96
CA ILE A 227 10.68 7.92 17.51
C ILE A 227 10.69 9.42 17.22
N GLU A 228 9.92 10.22 17.97
CA GLU A 228 9.86 11.67 17.82
C GLU A 228 11.18 12.35 18.23
N GLU A 229 11.82 11.88 19.30
CA GLU A 229 13.13 12.39 19.75
C GLU A 229 14.24 12.24 18.69
N HIS A 230 14.12 11.25 17.80
CA HIS A 230 15.10 10.94 16.76
C HIS A 230 14.70 11.46 15.37
N ARG A 231 13.61 12.22 15.29
CA ARG A 231 13.13 12.83 14.06
C ARG A 231 13.68 14.24 13.92
N ASP A 232 14.20 14.57 12.74
CA ASP A 232 14.55 15.94 12.37
C ASP A 232 13.29 16.79 12.10
N GLU A 233 13.36 18.11 12.24
CA GLU A 233 12.25 19.02 11.91
C GLU A 233 11.89 19.03 10.41
N THR A 234 12.87 18.70 9.56
CA THR A 234 12.72 18.53 8.12
C THR A 234 12.08 17.19 7.72
N GLU A 235 11.78 16.34 8.70
CA GLU A 235 11.22 15.01 8.49
C GLU A 235 9.76 14.91 8.94
N GLU A 236 9.06 13.98 8.32
CA GLU A 236 7.71 13.60 8.67
C GLU A 236 7.62 12.08 8.84
N LEU A 237 6.61 11.65 9.61
CA LEU A 237 6.35 10.24 9.86
C LEU A 237 5.05 9.84 9.16
N LEU A 238 5.11 8.77 8.40
CA LEU A 238 3.96 8.15 7.77
C LEU A 238 3.72 6.78 8.43
N VAL A 239 2.46 6.45 8.66
CA VAL A 239 2.04 5.14 9.16
C VAL A 239 1.30 4.40 8.07
N TYR A 240 1.78 3.19 7.79
CA TYR A 240 1.21 2.29 6.81
C TYR A 240 0.50 1.15 7.53
N PHE A 241 -0.70 0.84 7.09
CA PHE A 241 -1.52 -0.27 7.54
C PHE A 241 -1.55 -1.31 6.42
N LEU A 242 -1.15 -2.54 6.70
CA LEU A 242 -0.95 -3.57 5.68
C LEU A 242 -1.81 -4.80 5.97
N GLU A 243 -2.57 -5.22 4.97
CA GLU A 243 -3.25 -6.51 4.91
C GLU A 243 -2.27 -7.52 4.31
N ILE A 244 -2.09 -8.64 4.99
CA ILE A 244 -1.33 -9.77 4.46
C ILE A 244 -2.27 -10.91 4.09
N ASP A 245 -1.85 -11.68 3.10
CA ASP A 245 -2.44 -12.97 2.79
C ASP A 245 -1.35 -14.05 2.83
N LYS A 246 -1.78 -15.30 2.99
CA LYS A 246 -0.92 -16.46 3.27
C LYS A 246 -1.33 -17.66 2.43
N SER A 247 -0.34 -18.36 1.90
CA SER A 247 -0.52 -19.61 1.16
C SER A 247 0.57 -20.60 1.50
N SER A 248 0.25 -21.89 1.39
CA SER A 248 1.22 -22.97 1.39
C SER A 248 1.57 -23.28 -0.06
N ILE A 249 2.86 -23.35 -0.37
CA ILE A 249 3.32 -23.82 -1.68
C ILE A 249 4.03 -25.15 -1.45
N ASN A 250 3.61 -26.19 -2.15
CA ASN A 250 4.30 -27.48 -2.16
C ASN A 250 5.00 -27.63 -3.51
N ASP A 251 6.31 -27.87 -3.48
CA ASP A 251 7.11 -28.15 -4.68
C ASP A 251 7.63 -29.58 -4.59
N GLU A 252 7.12 -30.41 -5.49
CA GLU A 252 7.40 -31.83 -5.53
C GLU A 252 7.90 -32.24 -6.92
N SER A 253 8.83 -33.18 -6.96
CA SER A 253 9.25 -33.82 -8.20
C SER A 253 8.55 -35.17 -8.33
N TYR A 254 7.79 -35.36 -9.41
CA TYR A 254 7.14 -36.62 -9.72
C TYR A 254 7.44 -37.05 -11.16
N ASN A 255 8.07 -38.21 -11.32
CA ASN A 255 8.47 -38.76 -12.62
C ASN A 255 9.25 -37.79 -13.53
N GLY A 256 10.12 -36.96 -12.94
CA GLY A 256 10.93 -35.97 -13.67
C GLY A 256 10.20 -34.66 -14.01
N PHE A 257 8.92 -34.53 -13.62
CA PHE A 257 8.17 -33.27 -13.69
C PHE A 257 8.24 -32.56 -12.34
N ARG A 258 8.44 -31.24 -12.38
CA ARG A 258 8.29 -30.37 -11.22
C ARG A 258 6.83 -29.95 -11.12
N ILE A 259 6.18 -30.28 -10.01
CA ILE A 259 4.81 -29.94 -9.70
C ILE A 259 4.81 -28.90 -8.59
N ILE A 260 4.27 -27.72 -8.90
CA ILE A 260 4.08 -26.64 -7.91
C ILE A 260 2.59 -26.55 -7.61
N MET A 261 2.22 -26.84 -6.37
CA MET A 261 0.86 -26.72 -5.85
C MET A 261 0.78 -25.54 -4.90
N ARG A 262 -0.27 -24.71 -5.05
CA ARG A 262 -0.57 -23.62 -4.12
C ARG A 262 -1.89 -23.90 -3.43
N ASP A 263 -1.84 -24.00 -2.12
CA ASP A 263 -2.98 -24.25 -1.25
C ASP A 263 -3.10 -23.14 -0.19
N GLU A 264 -4.22 -23.11 0.52
CA GLU A 264 -4.33 -22.26 1.71
C GLU A 264 -3.34 -22.72 2.79
N SER A 265 -2.71 -21.76 3.47
CA SER A 265 -1.83 -22.08 4.58
C SER A 265 -2.63 -22.58 5.79
N GLU A 266 -2.19 -23.68 6.38
CA GLU A 266 -2.72 -24.22 7.65
C GLU A 266 -2.48 -23.30 8.86
N LEU A 267 -1.58 -22.31 8.76
CA LEU A 267 -1.30 -21.40 9.86
C LEU A 267 -2.47 -20.45 10.11
N SER A 268 -2.63 -20.02 11.36
CA SER A 268 -3.48 -18.86 11.65
C SER A 268 -2.93 -17.59 10.98
N ILE A 269 -3.79 -16.60 10.73
CA ILE A 269 -3.34 -15.30 10.21
C ILE A 269 -2.36 -14.63 11.18
N GLU A 270 -2.55 -14.82 12.48
CA GLU A 270 -1.68 -14.28 13.53
C GLU A 270 -0.26 -14.86 13.45
N ASP A 271 -0.15 -16.17 13.27
CA ASP A 271 1.16 -16.84 13.17
C ASP A 271 1.89 -16.44 11.88
N ALA A 272 1.16 -16.38 10.76
CA ALA A 272 1.70 -15.88 9.50
C ALA A 272 2.13 -14.41 9.61
N THR A 273 1.38 -13.59 10.34
CA THR A 273 1.70 -12.18 10.61
C THR A 273 3.01 -12.07 11.40
N VAL A 274 3.20 -12.91 12.42
CA VAL A 274 4.43 -12.90 13.20
C VAL A 274 5.65 -13.29 12.36
N ALA A 275 5.51 -14.32 11.53
CA ALA A 275 6.60 -14.73 10.64
C ALA A 275 6.94 -13.65 9.61
N THR A 276 5.91 -12.99 9.06
CA THR A 276 6.03 -11.90 8.10
C THR A 276 6.69 -10.68 8.73
N GLU A 277 6.29 -10.27 9.93
CA GLU A 277 6.91 -9.18 10.68
C GLU A 277 8.42 -9.40 10.84
N ALA A 278 8.82 -10.59 11.32
CA ALA A 278 10.23 -10.90 11.54
C ALA A 278 11.06 -10.86 10.23
N ALA A 279 10.50 -11.41 9.15
CA ALA A 279 11.10 -11.41 7.82
C ALA A 279 11.30 -10.00 7.28
N LEU A 280 10.28 -9.15 7.39
CA LEU A 280 10.32 -7.78 6.89
C LEU A 280 11.21 -6.87 7.73
N ILE A 281 11.28 -7.07 9.06
CA ILE A 281 12.23 -6.34 9.91
C ILE A 281 13.66 -6.60 9.44
N ASN A 282 14.05 -7.86 9.22
CA ASN A 282 15.40 -8.19 8.77
C ASN A 282 15.69 -7.69 7.35
N TYR A 283 14.66 -7.57 6.51
CA TYR A 283 14.82 -7.10 5.14
C TYR A 283 14.93 -5.58 5.04
N PHE A 284 14.07 -4.83 5.74
CA PHE A 284 13.95 -3.38 5.57
C PHE A 284 14.60 -2.54 6.68
N VAL A 285 14.56 -3.00 7.94
CA VAL A 285 14.95 -2.15 9.08
C VAL A 285 16.45 -2.23 9.28
N LYS A 286 17.14 -1.10 9.03
CA LYS A 286 18.59 -0.99 9.21
C LYS A 286 18.97 -0.64 10.65
N GLU A 287 18.18 0.20 11.32
CA GLU A 287 18.47 0.67 12.67
C GLU A 287 17.90 -0.28 13.74
N LYS A 288 18.78 -0.81 14.61
CA LYS A 288 18.36 -1.65 15.76
C LYS A 288 17.56 -0.88 16.81
N LYS A 289 17.49 0.44 16.75
CA LYS A 289 16.95 1.28 17.82
C LYS A 289 15.49 0.97 18.16
N PHE A 290 14.66 0.68 17.14
CA PHE A 290 13.22 0.52 17.34
C PHE A 290 12.73 -0.94 17.26
N ASN A 291 13.40 -1.81 16.50
CA ASN A 291 13.10 -3.25 16.39
C ASN A 291 14.21 -4.17 16.94
N GLY A 292 15.04 -3.69 17.88
CA GLY A 292 16.37 -4.26 18.20
C GLY A 292 16.48 -5.76 18.45
N GLN A 293 15.44 -6.43 18.94
CA GLN A 293 15.44 -7.89 19.14
C GLN A 293 15.41 -8.69 17.82
N HIS A 294 15.01 -8.06 16.72
CA HIS A 294 14.77 -8.71 15.44
C HIS A 294 15.69 -8.22 14.31
N VAL A 295 16.41 -7.12 14.49
CA VAL A 295 17.26 -6.54 13.43
C VAL A 295 18.59 -7.27 13.34
N GLY A 296 18.82 -7.95 12.21
CA GLY A 296 20.01 -8.76 11.95
C GLY A 296 20.04 -10.06 12.77
N SER A 297 18.88 -10.48 13.30
CA SER A 297 18.74 -11.76 14.00
C SER A 297 18.57 -12.89 12.98
N ASP A 298 19.13 -14.05 13.27
CA ASP A 298 18.88 -15.26 12.48
C ASP A 298 17.42 -15.72 12.69
N ILE A 299 16.55 -15.38 11.73
CA ILE A 299 15.11 -15.71 11.76
C ILE A 299 14.88 -17.20 11.96
N THR A 300 15.77 -18.04 11.42
CA THR A 300 15.67 -19.51 11.50
C THR A 300 15.83 -20.03 12.94
N LYS A 301 16.39 -19.19 13.83
CA LYS A 301 16.59 -19.48 15.26
C LYS A 301 15.56 -18.79 16.15
N SER A 302 14.62 -18.03 15.58
CA SER A 302 13.53 -17.46 16.37
C SER A 302 12.63 -18.57 16.89
N ASP A 303 12.48 -18.69 18.21
CA ASP A 303 11.56 -19.63 18.84
C ASP A 303 10.15 -19.52 18.25
N THR A 304 9.77 -18.32 17.82
CA THR A 304 8.46 -18.08 17.22
C THR A 304 8.34 -18.72 15.84
N ILE A 305 9.38 -18.65 15.01
CA ILE A 305 9.42 -19.30 13.69
C ILE A 305 9.52 -20.82 13.84
N ILE A 306 10.34 -21.29 14.78
CA ILE A 306 10.52 -22.72 15.07
C ILE A 306 9.19 -23.32 15.54
N ASN A 307 8.56 -22.74 16.55
CA ASN A 307 7.38 -23.33 17.17
C ASN A 307 6.11 -23.16 16.34
N LYS A 308 6.03 -22.15 15.47
CA LYS A 308 4.81 -21.86 14.70
C LYS A 308 4.91 -22.29 13.25
N VAL A 309 6.04 -22.09 12.59
CA VAL A 309 6.19 -22.37 11.15
C VAL A 309 6.77 -23.77 10.93
N ARG A 310 7.91 -24.10 11.55
CA ARG A 310 8.51 -25.44 11.36
C ARG A 310 7.65 -26.58 11.89
N SER A 311 6.92 -26.36 12.99
CA SER A 311 6.01 -27.36 13.57
C SER A 311 4.89 -27.81 12.62
N HIS A 312 4.54 -26.99 11.63
CA HIS A 312 3.56 -27.30 10.58
C HIS A 312 4.20 -27.85 9.29
N GLY A 313 5.46 -28.25 9.37
CA GLY A 313 6.20 -28.90 8.27
C GLY A 313 6.70 -27.96 7.18
N TYR A 314 6.64 -26.64 7.39
CA TYR A 314 7.20 -25.68 6.43
C TYR A 314 8.73 -25.71 6.52
N THR A 315 9.37 -25.89 5.35
CA THR A 315 10.83 -25.92 5.19
C THR A 315 11.40 -24.56 4.81
N ASP A 316 10.56 -23.63 4.37
CA ASP A 316 10.96 -22.34 3.85
C ASP A 316 9.89 -21.29 4.18
N LEU A 317 10.35 -20.05 4.38
CA LEU A 317 9.51 -18.85 4.51
C LEU A 317 9.82 -17.91 3.34
N VAL A 318 8.81 -17.61 2.53
CA VAL A 318 8.87 -16.63 1.45
C VAL A 318 7.93 -15.49 1.81
N VAL A 319 8.48 -14.27 1.88
CA VAL A 319 7.70 -13.07 2.12
C VAL A 319 7.83 -12.14 0.94
N GLU A 320 6.68 -11.71 0.43
CA GLU A 320 6.59 -10.83 -0.71
C GLU A 320 5.84 -9.55 -0.37
N CYS A 321 6.29 -8.44 -0.94
CA CYS A 321 5.64 -7.16 -0.78
C CYS A 321 5.72 -6.43 -2.12
N ASN A 322 4.56 -6.29 -2.79
CA ASN A 322 4.46 -5.46 -3.97
C ASN A 322 4.08 -4.06 -3.53
N LEU A 323 5.04 -3.16 -3.66
CA LEU A 323 4.89 -1.78 -3.24
C LEU A 323 4.83 -0.88 -4.48
N GLU A 324 3.84 0.00 -4.51
CA GLU A 324 3.64 0.98 -5.57
C GLU A 324 3.99 2.39 -5.09
N GLY A 325 4.30 3.26 -6.05
CA GLY A 325 4.68 4.64 -5.78
C GLY A 325 6.06 4.75 -5.11
N PRO A 326 6.27 5.78 -4.28
CA PRO A 326 7.47 5.95 -3.46
C PRO A 326 7.85 4.71 -2.64
N PHE A 327 6.89 3.87 -2.23
CA PHE A 327 7.18 2.64 -1.49
C PHE A 327 7.89 1.58 -2.33
N GLY A 328 7.73 1.58 -3.67
CA GLY A 328 8.51 0.72 -4.56
C GLY A 328 10.01 1.05 -4.58
N VAL A 329 10.39 2.24 -4.08
CA VAL A 329 11.77 2.71 -3.95
C VAL A 329 12.41 2.26 -2.62
N LEU A 330 11.62 1.70 -1.68
CA LEU A 330 12.13 1.26 -0.38
C LEU A 330 13.13 0.11 -0.54
N GLY A 331 14.40 0.37 -0.25
CA GLY A 331 15.42 -0.67 -0.08
C GLY A 331 16.32 -0.95 -1.29
N THR A 332 16.31 -0.13 -2.36
CA THR A 332 17.25 -0.26 -3.49
C THR A 332 17.54 1.07 -4.20
N GLU A 333 18.63 1.13 -4.97
CA GLU A 333 19.00 2.26 -5.87
C GLU A 333 17.83 2.79 -6.73
N PRO A 334 17.89 4.06 -7.22
CA PRO A 334 16.73 4.83 -7.67
C PRO A 334 16.19 4.32 -9.02
N THR A 335 15.46 3.22 -9.00
CA THR A 335 14.85 2.64 -10.21
C THR A 335 13.46 2.09 -9.94
N GLY A 336 12.43 2.89 -10.24
CA GLY A 336 11.09 2.43 -10.64
C GLY A 336 9.92 2.66 -9.66
N PHE A 337 8.76 3.05 -10.22
CA PHE A 337 7.48 3.32 -9.53
C PHE A 337 6.74 2.07 -9.02
N LYS A 338 7.15 0.88 -9.46
CA LYS A 338 6.59 -0.41 -9.01
C LYS A 338 7.74 -1.39 -8.81
N ARG A 339 7.87 -1.94 -7.60
CA ARG A 339 8.85 -2.99 -7.32
C ARG A 339 8.25 -4.08 -6.44
N ARG A 340 8.59 -5.32 -6.79
CA ARG A 340 8.36 -6.49 -5.95
C ARG A 340 9.55 -6.68 -5.04
N HIS A 341 9.32 -6.61 -3.74
CA HIS A 341 10.26 -7.04 -2.73
C HIS A 341 9.95 -8.50 -2.40
N SER A 342 10.97 -9.35 -2.40
CA SER A 342 10.85 -10.75 -2.05
C SER A 342 12.07 -11.16 -1.25
N VAL A 343 11.82 -11.86 -0.15
CA VAL A 343 12.86 -12.46 0.68
C VAL A 343 12.49 -13.90 0.99
N GLN A 344 13.46 -14.80 0.89
CA GLN A 344 13.30 -16.20 1.20
C GLN A 344 14.28 -16.60 2.30
N TYR A 345 13.77 -17.30 3.31
CA TYR A 345 14.54 -17.88 4.38
C TYR A 345 14.34 -19.40 4.36
N LYS A 346 15.45 -20.13 4.29
CA LYS A 346 15.42 -21.59 4.49
C LYS A 346 15.32 -21.87 5.99
N LEU A 347 14.26 -22.56 6.39
CA LEU A 347 14.03 -22.99 7.75
C LEU A 347 14.66 -24.36 8.00
#